data_AF-A0A1W9V6I1-F1
#
_entry.id   AF-A0A1W9V6I1-F1
#
_cell.length_a   1.000
_cell.length_b   1.000
_cell.length_c   1.000
_cell.angle_alpha   90.00
_cell.angle_beta   90.00
_cell.angle_gamma   90.00
#
_symmetry.space_group_name_H-M   'P 1'
#
loop_
_entity.id
_entity.type
_entity.pdbx_description
1 polymer ?
#
loop_
_entity_poly.entity_id
_entity_poly.type
_entity_poly.pdbx_seq_one_letter_code
_entity_poly.pdbx_strand_id
1 'polypeptide(L)' 'MTMVSELTVNKFTQIIEEVVERKLLSLLSDSDKGLELQPEFEQRLQRSLTYVANGGKTLSIKELTASLEME' A
#
# COMPACT_ATOMS: atom_id res chain seq x y z
N MET A 1 -28.72 -20.86 -14.10
CA MET A 1 -27.41 -21.01 -13.42
C MET A 1 -26.52 -21.69 -14.44
N THR A 2 -25.43 -21.03 -14.88
CA THR A 2 -24.56 -21.60 -15.92
C THR A 2 -23.64 -22.62 -15.28
N MET A 3 -23.64 -23.86 -15.76
CA MET A 3 -22.77 -24.90 -15.24
C MET A 3 -21.38 -24.77 -15.87
N VAL A 4 -20.33 -25.08 -15.11
CA VAL A 4 -18.94 -25.03 -15.60
C VAL A 4 -18.74 -25.95 -16.80
N SER A 5 -19.48 -27.07 -16.85
CA SER A 5 -19.50 -28.02 -17.98
C SER A 5 -20.06 -27.45 -19.28
N GLU A 6 -20.76 -26.31 -19.22
CA GLU A 6 -21.36 -25.65 -20.39
C GLU A 6 -20.42 -24.60 -21.01
N LEU A 7 -19.23 -24.40 -20.44
CA LEU A 7 -18.25 -23.44 -20.95
C LEU A 7 -17.48 -24.02 -22.13
N THR A 8 -17.30 -23.20 -23.16
CA THR A 8 -16.29 -23.48 -24.18
C THR A 8 -14.90 -23.34 -23.59
N VAL A 9 -13.92 -24.06 -24.16
CA VAL A 9 -12.51 -23.97 -23.74
C VAL A 9 -12.02 -22.52 -23.73
N ASN A 10 -12.35 -21.73 -24.76
CA ASN A 10 -11.97 -20.32 -24.82
C ASN A 10 -12.56 -19.49 -23.67
N LYS A 11 -13.83 -19.72 -23.33
CA LYS A 11 -14.47 -18.98 -22.24
C LYS A 11 -13.89 -19.38 -20.89
N PHE A 12 -13.56 -20.65 -20.71
CA PHE A 12 -12.89 -21.15 -19.52
C PHE A 12 -11.50 -20.54 -19.35
N THR A 13 -10.69 -20.50 -20.42
CA THR A 13 -9.37 -19.86 -20.42
C THR A 13 -9.45 -18.39 -20.03
N GLN A 14 -10.39 -17.63 -20.60
CA GLN A 14 -10.60 -16.22 -20.25
C GLN A 14 -10.93 -16.02 -18.75
N ILE A 15 -11.75 -16.90 -18.18
CA ILE A 15 -12.09 -16.83 -16.75
C ILE A 15 -10.85 -17.11 -15.90
N ILE A 16 -10.02 -18.08 -16.28
CA ILE A 16 -8.77 -18.37 -15.57
C ILE A 16 -7.82 -17.16 -15.65
N GLU A 17 -7.61 -16.60 -16.84
CA GLU A 17 -6.74 -15.44 -17.04
C GLU A 17 -7.16 -14.28 -16.15
N GLU A 18 -8.46 -13.95 -16.13
CA GLU A 18 -9.01 -12.88 -15.30
C GLU A 18 -8.81 -13.14 -13.80
N VAL A 19 -9.01 -14.38 -13.34
CA VAL A 19 -8.81 -14.74 -11.93
C VAL A 19 -7.34 -14.65 -11.54
N VAL A 20 -6.44 -15.09 -12.41
CA VAL A 20 -4.99 -15.02 -12.18
C VAL A 20 -4.54 -13.57 -12.14
N GLU A 21 -4.97 -12.73 -13.09
CA GLU A 21 -4.64 -11.31 -13.12
C GLU A 21 -5.09 -10.61 -11.82
N ARG A 22 -6.34 -10.82 -11.40
CA ARG A 22 -6.87 -10.28 -10.14
C ARG A 22 -6.05 -10.76 -8.94
N LYS A 23 -5.62 -12.02 -8.94
CA LYS A 23 -4.83 -12.56 -7.84
C LYS A 23 -3.42 -11.98 -7.80
N LEU A 24 -2.79 -11.80 -8.97
CA LEU A 24 -1.48 -11.18 -9.09
C LEU A 24 -1.53 -9.72 -8.64
N LEU A 25 -2.52 -8.94 -9.09
CA LEU A 25 -2.74 -7.58 -8.60
C LEU A 25 -2.89 -7.56 -7.08
N SER A 26 -3.69 -8.45 -6.51
CA SER A 26 -3.85 -8.56 -5.06
C SER A 26 -2.57 -8.91 -4.31
N LEU A 27 -1.67 -9.71 -4.88
CA LEU A 27 -0.38 -10.05 -4.27
C LEU A 27 0.64 -8.91 -4.37
N LEU A 28 0.58 -8.13 -5.46
CA LEU A 28 1.50 -7.03 -5.72
C LEU A 28 1.05 -5.69 -5.11
N SER A 29 -0.18 -5.62 -4.58
CA SER A 29 -0.77 -4.36 -4.08
C SER A 29 -0.17 -3.88 -2.77
N ASP A 30 0.47 -4.74 -1.97
CA ASP A 30 1.05 -4.35 -0.69
C ASP A 30 2.38 -5.06 -0.48
N SER A 31 3.46 -4.36 -0.84
CA SER A 31 4.84 -4.83 -0.68
C SER A 31 5.24 -4.98 0.79
N ASP A 32 4.55 -4.29 1.70
CA ASP A 32 4.87 -4.26 3.13
C ASP A 32 3.97 -5.21 3.94
N LYS A 33 3.06 -5.92 3.27
CA LYS A 33 2.10 -6.82 3.92
C LYS A 33 2.81 -7.90 4.72
N GLY A 34 2.57 -7.89 6.03
CA GLY A 34 3.14 -8.87 6.97
C GLY A 34 4.56 -8.53 7.43
N LEU A 35 5.08 -7.35 7.08
CA LEU A 35 6.29 -6.81 7.69
C LEU A 35 5.95 -6.09 9.00
N GLU A 36 6.85 -6.22 9.97
CA GLU A 36 6.81 -5.46 11.21
C GLU A 36 7.83 -4.32 11.15
N LEU A 37 7.53 -3.21 11.85
CA LEU A 37 8.48 -2.11 11.96
C LEU A 37 9.67 -2.55 12.83
N GLN A 38 10.88 -2.23 12.39
CA GLN A 38 12.05 -2.40 13.26
C GLN A 38 11.93 -1.42 14.45
N PRO A 39 12.44 -1.79 15.64
CA PRO A 39 12.24 -1.00 16.87
C PRO A 39 12.67 0.46 16.75
N GLU A 40 13.72 0.77 15.99
CA GLU A 40 14.19 2.13 15.75
C GLU A 40 13.18 2.97 14.96
N PHE A 41 12.48 2.38 14.00
CA PHE A 41 11.45 3.07 13.20
C PHE A 41 10.17 3.24 14.01
N GLU A 42 9.79 2.24 14.79
CA GLU A 42 8.65 2.32 15.71
C GLU A 42 8.84 3.46 16.73
N GLN A 43 10.01 3.51 17.39
CA GLN A 43 10.31 4.58 18.35
C GLN A 43 10.30 5.97 17.72
N ARG A 44 10.88 6.11 16.52
CA ARG A 44 10.87 7.39 15.78
C ARG A 44 9.45 7.81 15.42
N LEU A 45 8.63 6.87 14.95
CA LEU A 45 7.24 7.12 14.62
C LEU A 45 6.45 7.54 15.86
N GLN A 46 6.61 6.83 16.98
CA GLN A 46 5.93 7.15 18.23
C GLN A 46 6.29 8.56 18.73
N ARG A 47 7.57 8.97 18.65
CA ARG A 47 8.00 10.34 18.98
C ARG A 47 7.33 11.38 18.08
N SER A 48 7.28 11.12 16.76
CA SER A 48 6.64 12.01 15.79
C SER A 48 5.15 12.18 16.07
N LEU A 49 4.44 11.08 16.29
CA LEU A 49 3.02 11.09 16.64
C LEU A 49 2.76 11.83 17.96
N THR A 50 3.60 11.61 18.97
CA THR A 50 3.51 12.29 20.25
C THR A 50 3.73 13.80 20.12
N TYR A 51 4.68 14.22 19.28
CA TYR A 51 4.92 15.64 19.00
C TYR A 51 3.67 16.32 18.44
N VAL A 52 3.03 15.71 17.44
CA VAL A 52 1.79 16.25 16.84
C VAL A 52 0.64 16.21 17.83
N ALA A 53 0.47 15.12 18.59
CA ALA A 53 -0.57 15.00 19.62
C ALA A 53 -0.48 16.08 20.70
N ASN A 54 0.74 16.51 21.03
CA ASN A 54 1.00 17.61 21.97
C ASN A 54 0.93 19.01 21.34
N GLY A 55 0.37 19.14 20.12
CA GLY A 55 0.18 20.42 19.43
C GLY A 55 1.36 20.87 18.58
N GLY A 56 2.34 20.00 18.34
CA GLY A 56 3.41 20.21 17.38
C GLY A 56 2.88 20.38 15.97
N LYS A 57 3.57 21.18 15.14
CA LYS A 57 3.15 21.49 13.77
C LYS A 57 3.99 20.73 12.76
N THR A 58 3.33 20.12 11.78
CA THR A 58 3.99 19.55 10.61
C THR A 58 4.23 20.64 9.58
N LEU A 59 5.28 20.49 8.78
CA LEU A 59 5.53 21.34 7.63
C LEU A 59 4.73 20.81 6.44
N SER A 60 4.10 21.70 5.68
CA SER A 60 3.68 21.38 4.33
C SER A 60 4.90 21.15 3.44
N ILE A 61 4.70 20.45 2.31
CA ILE A 61 5.76 20.22 1.33
C ILE A 61 6.38 21.56 0.88
N LYS A 62 5.58 22.60 0.69
CA LYS A 62 6.06 23.93 0.29
C LYS A 62 6.95 24.58 1.35
N GLU A 63 6.57 24.49 2.63
CA GLU A 63 7.36 25.02 3.74
C GLU A 63 8.66 24.23 3.92
N LEU A 64 8.60 22.90 3.76
CA LEU A 64 9.77 22.04 3.81
C LEU A 64 10.77 22.38 2.70
N THR A 65 10.31 22.49 1.45
CA THR A 65 11.17 22.84 0.32
C THR A 65 11.83 24.20 0.53
N ALA A 66 11.06 25.21 0.98
CA ALA A 66 11.62 26.53 1.29
C ALA A 66 12.70 26.48 2.39
N SER A 67 12.55 25.63 3.42
CA SER A 67 13.58 25.47 4.46
C SER A 67 14.86 24.78 3.99
N LEU A 68 14.75 23.85 3.03
CA LEU A 68 15.89 23.09 2.51
C LEU A 68 16.68 23.87 1.44
N GLU A 69 16.04 24.79 0.72
CA GLU A 69 16.72 25.68 -0.24
C GLU A 69 17.51 26.82 0.43
N MET A 70 17.31 27.02 1.74
CA MET A 70 17.99 28.03 2.55
C MET A 70 19.24 27.50 3.28
N GLU A 71 19.51 26.20 3.18
CA GLU A 71 20.67 25.49 3.78
C GLU A 71 21.79 25.28 2.74
#